data_AF-A0A4Y2RUL3-F1
#
_entry.id   AF-A0A4Y2RUL3-F1
#
_cell.length_a   1.000
_cell.length_b   1.000
_cell.length_c   1.000
_cell.angle_alpha   90.00
_cell.angle_beta   90.00
_cell.angle_gamma   90.00
#
_symmetry.space_group_name_H-M   'P 1'
#
loop_
_entity.id
_entity.type
_entity.pdbx_description
1 polymer ?
#
loop_
_entity_poly.entity_id
_entity_poly.type
_entity_poly.pdbx_seq_one_letter_code
_entity_poly.pdbx_strand_id
1 'polypeptide(L)'
;MLSHNHIHLRWLKAHVGYLANEYADQLAKEAITNGDPFFLPKPLSYLKSVIRSAALSIWQDNWDNGETGRTTHDIVPRVSNKPVG
;
A
#
# COMPACT_ATOMS: atom_id res chain seq x y z
N MET A 1 22.32 24.10 -4.50
CA MET A 1 21.01 24.79 -4.46
C MET A 1 19.95 23.72 -4.68
N LEU A 2 19.12 23.26 -3.75
CA LEU A 2 18.77 23.63 -2.38
C LEU A 2 18.81 22.33 -1.54
N SER A 3 19.68 22.25 -0.53
CA SER A 3 19.67 21.17 0.46
C SER A 3 19.02 21.69 1.73
N HIS A 4 17.98 21.00 2.20
CA HIS A 4 17.13 21.26 3.39
C HIS A 4 15.89 22.14 3.14
N ASN A 5 14.83 21.53 2.60
CA ASN A 5 13.49 22.10 2.63
C ASN A 5 12.82 21.76 3.97
N HIS A 6 12.51 22.77 4.78
CA HIS A 6 11.67 22.59 5.97
C HIS A 6 10.19 22.58 5.55
N ILE A 7 9.63 21.39 5.42
CA ILE A 7 8.23 21.19 5.01
C ILE A 7 7.38 20.95 6.25
N HIS A 8 6.32 21.74 6.41
CA HIS A 8 5.29 21.53 7.43
C HIS A 8 4.05 20.92 6.80
N LEU A 9 3.71 19.70 7.20
CA LEU A 9 2.48 19.03 6.79
C LEU A 9 1.36 19.42 7.76
N ARG A 10 0.19 19.78 7.21
CA ARG A 10 -1.03 20.07 7.98
C ARG A 10 -2.20 19.35 7.34
N TRP A 11 -3.12 18.87 8.16
CA TRP A 11 -4.37 18.29 7.68
C TRP A 11 -5.44 19.37 7.60
N LEU A 12 -6.08 19.49 6.44
CA LEU A 12 -7.19 20.41 6.21
C LEU A 12 -8.44 19.60 5.91
N LYS A 13 -9.58 20.08 6.43
CA LYS A 13 -10.88 19.47 6.16
C LYS A 13 -11.24 19.68 4.69
N ALA A 14 -11.65 18.61 4.01
CA ALA A 14 -12.12 18.69 2.63
C ALA A 14 -13.52 19.33 2.54
N HIS A 15 -13.81 19.95 1.39
CA HIS A 15 -15.13 20.47 1.01
C HIS A 15 -15.76 21.48 1.98
N VAL A 16 -14.95 22.41 2.48
CA VAL A 16 -15.41 23.50 3.38
C VAL A 16 -15.12 24.90 2.82
N GLY A 17 -14.90 25.05 1.52
CA GLY A 17 -14.67 26.35 0.89
C GLY A 17 -13.20 26.78 0.83
N TYR A 18 -12.25 25.92 1.17
CA TYR A 18 -10.83 26.25 1.01
C TYR A 18 -10.45 26.19 -0.47
N LEU A 19 -10.40 27.36 -1.12
CA LEU A 19 -10.18 27.51 -2.56
C LEU A 19 -9.02 26.67 -3.10
N ALA A 20 -7.85 26.71 -2.46
CA ALA A 20 -6.68 25.95 -2.91
C ALA A 20 -6.88 24.43 -2.81
N ASN A 21 -7.58 23.96 -1.77
CA ASN A 21 -7.88 22.54 -1.59
C ASN A 21 -8.96 22.07 -2.58
N GLU A 22 -9.97 22.91 -2.83
CA GLU A 22 -11.03 22.63 -3.81
C GLU A 22 -10.50 22.65 -5.23
N TYR A 23 -9.60 23.58 -5.56
CA TYR A 23 -8.91 23.61 -6.85
C TYR A 23 -8.03 22.37 -7.04
N ALA A 24 -7.28 21.95 -6.02
CA ALA A 24 -6.51 20.72 -6.07
C ALA A 24 -7.40 19.47 -6.26
N ASP A 25 -8.55 19.39 -5.58
CA ASP A 25 -9.52 18.31 -5.75
C ASP A 25 -10.14 18.30 -7.16
N GLN A 26 -10.49 19.48 -7.69
CA GLN A 26 -11.01 19.63 -9.04
C GLN A 26 -9.99 19.17 -10.09
N LEU A 27 -8.73 19.59 -9.95
CA LEU A 27 -7.65 19.15 -10.84
C LEU A 27 -7.42 17.63 -10.76
N ALA A 28 -7.47 17.05 -9.56
CA ALA A 28 -7.33 15.61 -9.40
C ALA A 28 -8.47 14.84 -10.10
N LYS A 29 -9.71 15.33 -10.00
CA LYS A 29 -10.87 14.76 -10.71
C LYS A 29 -10.73 14.88 -12.23
N GLU A 30 -10.27 16.04 -12.70
CA GLU A 30 -10.04 16.29 -14.12
C GLU A 30 -8.96 15.34 -14.66
N ALA A 31 -7.87 15.14 -13.93
CA ALA A 31 -6.81 14.22 -14.30
C ALA A 31 -7.29 12.76 -14.37
N ILE A 32 -8.22 12.33 -13.49
CA ILE A 32 -8.80 10.98 -13.55
C ILE A 32 -9.74 10.83 -14.76
N THR A 33 -10.44 11.90 -15.15
CA THR A 33 -11.48 11.85 -16.19
C THR A 33 -10.91 12.05 -17.59
N ASN A 34 -9.98 12.99 -17.74
CA ASN A 34 -9.41 13.42 -19.00
C ASN A 34 -7.95 12.98 -19.17
N GLY A 35 -7.35 12.33 -18.16
CA GLY A 35 -6.00 11.81 -18.26
C GLY A 35 -5.91 10.61 -19.21
N ASP A 36 -4.70 10.36 -19.70
CA ASP A 36 -4.44 9.18 -20.53
C ASP A 36 -4.77 7.91 -19.74
N PRO A 37 -5.61 7.00 -20.29
CA PRO A 37 -5.96 5.78 -19.60
C PRO A 37 -4.68 4.95 -19.36
N PHE A 38 -4.37 4.71 -18.08
CA PHE A 38 -3.29 3.80 -17.73
C PHE A 38 -3.75 2.37 -17.94
N PHE A 39 -3.41 1.81 -19.10
CA PHE A 39 -3.71 0.42 -19.41
C PHE A 39 -2.77 -0.51 -18.64
N LEU A 40 -3.32 -1.19 -17.65
CA LEU A 40 -2.64 -2.31 -17.02
C LEU A 40 -2.64 -3.50 -17.98
N PRO A 41 -1.48 -4.02 -18.43
CA PRO A 41 -1.41 -5.17 -19.32
C PRO A 41 -1.91 -6.46 -18.66
N LYS A 42 -2.03 -6.47 -17.33
CA LYS A 42 -2.61 -7.57 -16.54
C LYS A 42 -3.68 -7.04 -15.60
N PRO A 43 -4.73 -7.82 -15.30
CA PRO A 43 -5.76 -7.42 -14.35
C PRO A 43 -5.17 -7.03 -12.98
N LEU A 44 -5.81 -6.08 -12.30
CA LEU A 44 -5.40 -5.68 -10.95
C LEU A 44 -5.39 -6.87 -9.96
N SER A 45 -6.28 -7.84 -10.16
CA SER A 45 -6.31 -9.09 -9.37
C SER A 45 -5.02 -9.90 -9.49
N TYR A 46 -4.40 -9.93 -10.67
CA TYR A 46 -3.11 -10.58 -10.88
C TYR A 46 -2.00 -9.84 -10.12
N LEU A 47 -1.95 -8.50 -10.21
CA LEU A 47 -0.93 -7.75 -9.47
C LEU A 47 -1.08 -7.94 -7.96
N LYS A 48 -2.32 -7.91 -7.46
CA LYS A 48 -2.63 -8.21 -6.06
C LYS A 48 -2.20 -9.63 -5.67
N SER A 49 -2.37 -10.62 -6.53
CA SER A 49 -1.93 -11.99 -6.22
C SER A 49 -0.42 -12.09 -6.17
N VAL A 50 0.30 -11.47 -7.10
CA VAL A 50 1.77 -11.43 -7.12
C VAL A 50 2.33 -10.78 -5.84
N ILE A 51 1.80 -9.61 -5.46
CA ILE A 51 2.23 -8.91 -4.25
C ILE A 51 1.95 -9.78 -3.01
N ARG A 52 0.77 -10.38 -2.93
CA ARG A 52 0.40 -11.26 -1.81
C ARG A 52 1.31 -12.48 -1.72
N SER A 53 1.64 -13.10 -2.86
CA SER A 53 2.54 -14.25 -2.91
C SER A 53 3.96 -13.87 -2.50
N ALA A 54 4.49 -12.74 -2.98
CA ALA A 54 5.81 -12.25 -2.59
C ALA A 54 5.88 -11.92 -1.10
N ALA A 55 4.87 -11.22 -0.57
CA ALA A 55 4.79 -10.90 0.85
C ALA A 55 4.72 -12.18 1.70
N LEU A 56 3.89 -13.16 1.32
CA LEU A 56 3.82 -14.45 2.01
C LEU A 56 5.15 -15.20 2.00
N SER A 57 5.90 -15.17 0.88
CA SER A 57 7.22 -15.78 0.80
C SER A 57 8.19 -15.14 1.79
N ILE A 58 8.27 -13.81 1.80
CA ILE A 58 9.14 -13.07 2.73
C ILE A 58 8.76 -13.37 4.19
N TRP A 59 7.45 -13.39 4.48
CA TRP A 59 6.98 -13.72 5.82
C TRP A 59 7.29 -15.16 6.22
N GLN A 60 7.16 -16.10 5.28
CA GLN A 60 7.51 -17.50 5.52
C GLN A 60 9.02 -17.64 5.79
N ASP A 61 9.86 -16.99 4.99
CA ASP A 61 11.32 -17.01 5.18
C ASP A 61 11.70 -16.44 6.56
N ASN A 62 11.08 -15.32 6.96
CA ASN A 62 11.27 -14.76 8.30
C ASN A 62 10.75 -15.69 9.40
N TRP A 63 9.64 -16.40 9.14
CA TRP A 63 9.04 -17.32 10.10
C TRP A 63 9.91 -18.56 10.29
N ASP A 64 10.50 -19.08 9.24
CA ASP A 64 11.38 -20.26 9.29
C ASP A 64 12.73 -19.95 9.93
N ASN A 65 13.31 -18.79 9.62
CA ASN A 65 14.65 -18.43 10.08
C ASN A 65 14.68 -17.56 11.34
N GLY A 66 13.53 -17.11 11.84
CA GLY A 66 13.46 -16.28 13.04
C GLY A 66 13.83 -17.04 14.31
N GLU A 67 14.54 -16.40 15.23
CA GLU A 67 14.94 -17.03 16.51
C GLU A 67 13.82 -16.99 17.57
N THR A 68 12.85 -16.10 17.42
CA THR A 68 11.73 -15.92 18.37
C THR A 68 10.52 -16.78 18.00
N GLY A 69 9.71 -17.11 18.99
CA GLY A 69 8.43 -17.80 18.77
C GLY A 69 8.53 -19.24 18.25
N ARG A 70 9.64 -19.96 18.50
CA ARG A 70 9.88 -21.32 17.96
C ARG A 70 8.82 -22.34 18.36
N THR A 71 8.35 -22.33 19.60
CA THR A 71 7.25 -23.22 20.01
C THR A 71 5.97 -22.97 19.21
N THR A 72 5.68 -21.72 18.84
CA THR A 72 4.53 -21.41 17.97
C THR A 72 4.78 -21.85 16.54
N HIS A 73 6.02 -21.72 16.04
CA HIS A 73 6.42 -22.23 14.72
C HIS A 73 6.27 -23.74 14.64
N ASP A 74 6.68 -24.49 15.67
CA ASP A 74 6.54 -25.95 15.72
C ASP A 74 5.07 -26.41 15.57
N ILE A 75 4.13 -25.61 16.10
CA ILE A 75 2.69 -25.90 16.01
C ILE A 75 2.11 -25.41 14.67
N VAL A 76 2.52 -24.22 14.21
CA VAL A 76 2.03 -23.59 12.98
C VAL A 76 3.22 -23.13 12.13
N PRO A 77 3.84 -24.04 11.36
CA PRO A 77 5.07 -23.72 10.63
C PRO A 77 4.82 -22.93 9.34
N ARG A 78 3.56 -22.86 8.87
CA ARG A 78 3.23 -22.18 7.61
C ARG A 78 2.48 -20.88 7.84
N VAL A 79 3.03 -19.80 7.27
CA VAL A 79 2.35 -18.51 7.19
C VAL A 79 1.20 -18.60 6.20
N SER A 80 0.02 -18.19 6.63
CA SER A 80 -1.18 -18.24 5.82
C SER A 80 -2.09 -17.06 6.15
N ASN A 81 -2.83 -16.61 5.14
CA ASN A 81 -3.87 -15.60 5.32
C ASN A 81 -5.25 -16.19 5.63
N LYS A 82 -5.33 -17.52 5.81
CA LYS A 82 -6.55 -18.22 6.24
C LYS A 82 -6.48 -18.45 7.74
N PRO A 83 -7.62 -18.44 8.45
CA PRO A 83 -7.65 -18.82 9.86
C PRO A 83 -7.10 -20.24 10.02
N VAL A 84 -6.34 -20.46 11.09
CA VAL A 84 -6.04 -21.81 11.56
C VAL A 84 -7.32 -22.31 12.23
N GLY A 85 -7.84 -23.43 11.72
CA GLY A 85 -9.01 -24.11 12.30
C GLY A 85 -8.65 -24.98 13.48
#